data_AF-A0A1Q4FIU9-F1
#
_entry.id   AF-A0A1Q4FIU9-F1
#
_cell.length_a   1.000
_cell.length_b   1.000
_cell.length_c   1.000
_cell.angle_alpha   90.00
_cell.angle_beta   90.00
_cell.angle_gamma   90.00
#
_symmetry.space_group_name_H-M   'P 1'
#
loop_
_entity.id
_entity.type
_entity.pdbx_description
1 polymer ?
#
loop_
_entity_poly.entity_id
_entity_poly.type
_entity_poly.pdbx_seq_one_letter_code
_entity_poly.pdbx_strand_id
1 'polypeptide(L)'
;MNKITIGKRLEIVRGEESQADFAARVGVHPDCWSSYERDALEISAEALRELAIAGWNPIWVLTGEGSERISPTAHPGAAVDTALILARNDADAWQRRNGFIAGMTHAAGEEGPSGTPACPHGPA
;
A
#
# COMPACT_ATOMS: atom_id res chain seq x y z
N MET A 1 31.73 2.98 -8.74
CA MET A 1 30.35 3.07 -9.24
C MET A 1 29.50 3.59 -8.09
N ASN A 2 29.12 4.86 -8.07
CA ASN A 2 28.29 5.40 -6.99
C ASN A 2 26.86 4.89 -7.18
N LYS A 3 26.51 3.79 -6.51
CA LYS A 3 25.15 3.23 -6.48
C LYS A 3 24.30 4.18 -5.64
N ILE A 4 23.25 4.75 -6.24
CA ILE A 4 22.27 5.59 -5.53
C ILE A 4 21.67 4.76 -4.38
N THR A 5 21.43 5.36 -3.21
CA THR A 5 20.81 4.66 -2.06
C THR A 5 19.30 4.49 -2.26
N ILE A 6 18.63 3.71 -1.39
CA ILE A 6 17.17 3.58 -1.45
C ILE A 6 16.53 4.92 -1.10
N GLY A 7 17.02 5.57 -0.04
CA GLY A 7 16.52 6.86 0.41
C GLY A 7 16.57 7.92 -0.67
N LYS A 8 17.66 7.98 -1.45
CA LYS A 8 17.76 8.91 -2.58
C LYS A 8 16.81 8.56 -3.73
N ARG A 9 16.50 7.27 -3.96
CA ARG A 9 15.42 6.89 -4.90
C ARG A 9 14.05 7.27 -4.38
N LEU A 10 13.80 7.18 -3.08
CA LEU A 10 12.54 7.62 -2.48
C LEU A 10 12.36 9.14 -2.56
N GLU A 11 13.44 9.91 -2.48
CA GLU A 11 13.42 11.35 -2.77
C GLU A 11 13.03 11.64 -4.22
N ILE A 12 13.55 10.87 -5.19
CA ILE A 12 13.11 10.95 -6.60
C ILE A 12 11.63 10.58 -6.74
N VAL A 13 11.19 9.55 -6.00
CA VAL A 13 9.79 9.12 -5.95
C VAL A 13 8.88 10.24 -5.46
N ARG A 14 9.32 10.97 -4.43
CA ARG A 14 8.60 12.13 -3.90
C ARG A 14 8.59 13.33 -4.84
N GLY A 15 9.69 13.57 -5.54
CA GLY A 15 9.84 14.74 -6.39
C GLY A 15 9.75 16.03 -5.56
N GLU A 16 8.89 16.96 -6.00
CA GLU A 16 8.75 18.29 -5.39
C GLU A 16 7.73 18.34 -4.24
N GLU A 17 6.96 17.27 -4.01
CA GLU A 17 5.97 17.19 -2.92
C GLU A 17 6.67 17.27 -1.55
N SER A 18 6.04 17.87 -0.54
CA SER A 18 6.62 17.87 0.81
C SER A 18 6.65 16.46 1.40
N GLN A 19 7.58 16.16 2.31
CA GLN A 19 7.63 14.83 2.97
C GLN A 19 6.32 14.49 3.68
N ALA A 20 5.67 15.48 4.29
CA ALA A 20 4.42 15.29 5.03
C ALA A 20 3.25 14.97 4.08
N ASP A 21 3.11 15.72 2.99
CA ASP A 21 2.02 15.52 2.02
C ASP A 21 2.18 14.18 1.30
N PHE A 22 3.41 13.85 0.88
CA PHE A 22 3.71 12.59 0.23
C PHE A 22 3.44 11.40 1.17
N ALA A 23 3.87 11.49 2.42
CA ALA A 23 3.64 10.45 3.43
C ALA A 23 2.14 10.23 3.67
N ALA A 24 1.36 11.31 3.79
CA ALA A 24 -0.10 11.22 3.92
C ALA A 24 -0.75 10.54 2.72
N ARG A 25 -0.29 10.84 1.50
CA ARG A 25 -0.79 10.22 0.27
C ARG A 25 -0.46 8.73 0.16
N VAL A 26 0.70 8.30 0.66
CA VAL A 26 1.14 6.90 0.69
C VAL A 26 0.62 6.15 1.92
N GLY A 27 -0.05 6.84 2.85
CA GLY A 27 -0.63 6.22 4.04
C GLY A 27 0.39 5.84 5.12
N VAL A 28 1.51 6.55 5.19
CA VAL A 28 2.56 6.36 6.21
C VAL A 28 2.75 7.61 7.07
N HIS A 29 3.27 7.43 8.28
CA HIS A 29 3.59 8.57 9.12
C HIS A 29 4.76 9.39 8.51
N PRO A 30 4.73 10.74 8.57
CA PRO A 30 5.78 11.59 7.98
C PRO A 30 7.20 11.25 8.46
N ASP A 31 7.35 10.92 9.75
CA ASP A 31 8.65 10.52 10.32
C ASP A 31 9.19 9.21 9.74
N CYS A 32 8.31 8.26 9.35
CA CYS A 32 8.75 7.05 8.67
C CYS A 32 9.33 7.42 7.32
N TRP A 33 8.62 8.26 6.54
CA TRP A 33 9.06 8.67 5.22
C TRP A 33 10.39 9.43 5.28
N SER A 34 10.52 10.35 6.23
CA SER A 34 11.79 11.06 6.48
C SER A 34 12.92 10.11 6.88
N SER A 35 12.62 9.03 7.63
CA SER A 35 13.61 8.00 7.97
C SER A 35 13.98 7.11 6.79
N TYR A 36 13.02 6.80 5.91
CA TYR A 36 13.27 6.07 4.67
C TYR A 36 14.18 6.87 3.72
N GLU A 37 13.92 8.17 3.51
CA GLU A 37 14.74 9.03 2.63
C GLU A 37 16.19 9.20 3.11
N ARG A 38 16.44 9.04 4.42
CA ARG A 38 17.77 9.12 5.03
C ARG A 38 18.47 7.75 5.14
N ASP A 39 17.86 6.69 4.60
CA ASP A 39 18.32 5.30 4.75
C ASP A 39 18.46 4.87 6.23
N ALA A 40 17.73 5.53 7.15
CA ALA A 40 17.75 5.24 8.58
C ALA A 40 16.76 4.14 8.98
N LEU A 41 15.80 3.85 8.12
CA LEU A 41 14.81 2.80 8.28
C LEU A 41 14.56 2.13 6.92
N GLU A 42 14.36 0.82 6.91
CA GLU A 42 13.97 0.09 5.71
C GLU A 42 12.52 0.40 5.34
N ILE A 43 12.25 0.54 4.03
CA ILE A 43 10.89 0.78 3.56
C ILE A 43 10.00 -0.43 3.86
N SER A 44 8.85 -0.18 4.49
CA SER A 44 7.83 -1.20 4.76
C SER A 44 7.23 -1.77 3.47
N ALA A 45 6.77 -3.03 3.52
CA ALA A 45 6.07 -3.66 2.41
C ALA A 45 4.79 -2.91 2.01
N GLU A 46 4.07 -2.33 2.97
CA GLU A 46 2.86 -1.54 2.77
C GLU A 46 3.16 -0.29 1.94
N ALA A 47 4.17 0.50 2.34
CA ALA A 47 4.61 1.66 1.57
C ALA A 47 5.05 1.26 0.14
N LEU A 48 5.80 0.17 0.00
CA LEU A 48 6.23 -0.33 -1.32
C LEU A 48 5.05 -0.75 -2.21
N ARG A 49 4.00 -1.34 -1.61
CA ARG A 49 2.74 -1.68 -2.29
C ARG A 49 2.03 -0.42 -2.78
N GLU A 50 1.90 0.59 -1.94
CA GLU A 50 1.24 1.85 -2.32
C GLU A 50 2.02 2.58 -3.43
N LEU A 51 3.35 2.53 -3.41
CA LEU A 51 4.17 3.02 -4.52
C LEU A 51 3.91 2.25 -5.82
N ALA A 52 3.78 0.93 -5.76
CA ALA A 52 3.46 0.12 -6.92
C ALA A 52 2.07 0.44 -7.49
N ILE A 53 1.07 0.68 -6.63
CA ILE A 53 -0.27 1.14 -7.03
C ILE A 53 -0.18 2.52 -7.70
N ALA A 54 0.68 3.41 -7.18
CA ALA A 54 0.98 4.71 -7.80
C ALA A 54 1.83 4.61 -9.09
N GLY A 55 2.16 3.41 -9.56
CA GLY A 55 2.84 3.16 -10.84
C GLY A 55 4.37 3.12 -10.76
N TRP A 56 4.95 3.11 -9.56
CA TRP A 56 6.40 2.98 -9.37
C TRP A 56 6.86 1.53 -9.37
N ASN A 57 7.97 1.24 -10.02
CA ASN A 57 8.49 -0.12 -10.05
C ASN A 57 9.20 -0.46 -8.72
N PRO A 58 8.68 -1.42 -7.93
CA PRO A 58 9.28 -1.76 -6.64
C PRO A 58 10.68 -2.35 -6.78
N ILE A 59 10.99 -3.02 -7.90
CA ILE A 59 12.34 -3.53 -8.17
C ILE A 59 13.31 -2.36 -8.32
N TRP A 60 12.94 -1.35 -9.11
CA TRP A 60 13.76 -0.15 -9.27
C TRP A 60 13.93 0.60 -7.94
N VAL A 61 12.88 0.72 -7.14
CA VAL A 61 12.96 1.37 -5.82
C VAL A 61 13.95 0.64 -4.91
N LEU A 62 13.95 -0.70 -4.89
CA LEU A 62 14.82 -1.48 -4.02
C LEU A 62 16.25 -1.57 -4.54
N THR A 63 16.45 -1.84 -5.83
CA THR A 63 17.76 -2.19 -6.40
C THR A 63 18.41 -1.07 -7.21
N GLY A 64 17.61 -0.15 -7.73
CA GLY A 64 18.00 0.83 -8.74
C GLY A 64 18.10 0.26 -10.16
N GLU A 65 17.67 -0.99 -10.37
CA GLU A 65 17.77 -1.68 -11.66
C GLU A 65 16.42 -1.71 -12.40
N GLY A 66 16.48 -1.66 -13.73
CA GLY A 66 15.29 -1.68 -14.59
C GLY A 66 14.62 -0.31 -14.74
N SER A 67 13.37 -0.32 -15.22
CA SER A 67 12.58 0.90 -15.46
C SER A 67 12.04 1.47 -14.15
N GLU A 68 12.06 2.80 -14.02
CA GLU A 68 11.56 3.52 -12.84
C GLU A 68 10.04 3.38 -12.65
N ARG A 69 9.29 3.34 -13.76
CA ARG A 69 7.83 3.17 -13.77
C ARG A 69 7.45 1.76 -14.20
N ILE A 70 6.36 1.28 -13.63
CA ILE A 70 5.66 0.09 -14.13
C ILE A 70 5.02 0.49 -15.45
N SER A 71 5.34 -0.22 -16.53
CA SER A 71 4.60 -0.06 -17.78
C SER A 71 3.13 -0.39 -17.55
N PRO A 72 2.16 0.40 -18.06
CA PRO A 72 0.74 0.10 -17.89
C PRO A 72 0.33 -1.28 -18.44
N THR A 73 1.12 -1.87 -19.34
CA THR A 73 0.90 -3.22 -19.87
C THR A 73 1.43 -4.33 -18.93
N ALA A 74 2.21 -3.98 -17.91
CA ALA A 74 2.92 -4.91 -17.02
C ALA A 74 2.33 -4.95 -15.62
N HIS A 75 1.02 -4.70 -15.45
CA HIS A 75 0.33 -4.95 -14.19
C HIS A 75 -0.04 -6.45 -14.10
N PRO A 76 0.69 -7.29 -13.36
CA PRO A 76 0.25 -8.66 -13.07
C PRO A 76 -1.07 -8.70 -12.28
N GLY A 77 -1.48 -7.54 -11.73
CA GLY A 77 -2.76 -7.31 -11.05
C GLY A 77 -4.00 -7.29 -11.97
N ALA A 78 -3.86 -6.91 -13.25
CA ALA A 78 -5.01 -6.75 -14.14
C ALA A 78 -5.72 -8.07 -14.47
N ALA A 79 -5.06 -9.22 -14.26
CA ALA A 79 -5.64 -10.54 -14.44
C ALA A 79 -6.22 -11.15 -13.15
N VAL A 80 -5.85 -10.66 -11.96
CA VAL A 80 -6.28 -11.24 -10.67
C VAL A 80 -7.56 -10.62 -10.11
N ASP A 81 -8.00 -9.47 -10.63
CA ASP A 81 -9.27 -8.86 -10.20
C ASP A 81 -10.52 -9.64 -10.66
N THR A 82 -10.48 -10.30 -11.82
CA THR A 82 -11.66 -11.03 -12.32
C THR A 82 -12.02 -12.23 -11.43
N ALA A 83 -11.03 -12.97 -10.93
CA ALA A 83 -11.28 -14.17 -10.12
C ALA A 83 -11.80 -13.82 -8.71
N LEU A 84 -11.30 -12.75 -8.08
CA LEU A 84 -11.76 -12.32 -6.76
C LEU A 84 -13.15 -11.65 -6.81
N ILE A 85 -13.43 -10.88 -7.87
CA ILE A 85 -14.76 -10.28 -8.10
C ILE A 85 -15.81 -11.37 -8.36
N LEU A 86 -15.48 -12.44 -9.08
CA LEU A 86 -16.39 -13.56 -9.31
C LEU A 86 -16.62 -14.40 -8.04
N ALA A 87 -15.57 -14.69 -7.27
CA ALA A 87 -15.69 -15.45 -6.02
C ALA A 87 -16.55 -14.74 -4.96
N ARG A 88 -16.54 -13.40 -4.92
CA ARG A 88 -17.40 -12.63 -4.00
C ARG A 88 -18.87 -12.70 -4.38
N ASN A 89 -19.19 -12.77 -5.67
CA ASN A 89 -20.58 -12.90 -6.15
C ASN A 89 -21.21 -14.28 -5.84
N ASP A 90 -20.41 -15.34 -5.76
CA ASP A 90 -20.90 -16.69 -5.45
C ASP A 90 -21.26 -16.88 -3.96
N ALA A 91 -20.55 -16.21 -3.05
CA ALA A 91 -20.87 -16.22 -1.61
C ALA A 91 -22.24 -15.57 -1.34
N ASP A 92 -22.50 -14.40 -1.95
CA ASP A 92 -23.79 -13.70 -1.85
C ASP A 92 -24.93 -14.46 -2.53
N ALA A 93 -24.64 -15.23 -3.57
CA ALA A 93 -25.62 -16.10 -4.24
C ALA A 93 -25.95 -17.35 -3.40
N TRP A 94 -24.98 -17.92 -2.69
CA TRP A 94 -25.22 -19.01 -1.75
C TRP A 94 -26.06 -18.56 -0.55
N GLN A 95 -25.76 -17.38 0.04
CA GLN A 95 -26.55 -16.80 1.13
C GLN A 95 -28.00 -16.50 0.73
N ARG A 96 -28.24 -15.97 -0.47
CA ARG A 96 -29.60 -15.70 -0.97
C ARG A 96 -30.42 -16.96 -1.25
N ARG A 97 -29.78 -18.07 -1.66
CA ARG A 97 -30.47 -19.33 -1.91
C ARG A 97 -30.72 -20.17 -0.65
N ASN A 98 -29.86 -20.05 0.37
CA ASN A 98 -29.88 -20.94 1.54
C ASN A 98 -30.29 -20.28 2.86
N GLY A 99 -30.52 -18.96 2.91
CA GLY A 99 -30.80 -18.23 4.16
C GLY A 99 -32.25 -17.80 4.35
N PHE A 100 -33.10 -18.67 4.92
CA PHE A 100 -34.35 -18.28 5.59
C PHE A 100 -34.23 -18.58 7.10
N ILE A 101 -34.51 -17.55 7.91
CA ILE A 101 -34.68 -17.45 9.38
C ILE A 101 -33.44 -17.22 10.26
N ALA A 102 -33.25 -15.96 10.70
CA ALA A 102 -33.42 -15.58 12.11
C ALA A 102 -33.56 -14.06 12.23
N GLY A 103 -34.62 -13.60 12.90
CA GLY A 103 -34.95 -12.19 13.04
C GLY A 103 -34.14 -11.47 14.13
N MET A 104 -34.24 -10.12 14.08
CA MET A 104 -34.15 -9.14 15.18
C MET A 104 -33.21 -9.45 16.36
N THR A 105 -32.22 -8.59 16.60
CA THR A 105 -32.26 -7.61 17.70
C THR A 105 -31.00 -6.72 17.79
N HIS A 106 -31.27 -5.42 18.00
CA HIS A 106 -30.53 -4.41 18.76
C HIS A 106 -29.21 -3.77 18.29
N ALA A 107 -29.20 -2.45 18.53
CA ALA A 107 -28.18 -1.45 18.25
C ALA A 107 -26.94 -1.52 19.14
N ALA A 108 -25.78 -1.21 18.54
CA ALA A 108 -24.59 -0.52 19.05
C ALA A 108 -23.73 -0.23 17.80
N GLY A 109 -23.21 0.94 17.48
CA GLY A 109 -22.71 1.99 18.34
C GLY A 109 -21.21 1.80 18.54
N GLU A 110 -20.37 1.90 17.49
CA GLU A 110 -18.92 2.03 17.64
C GLU A 110 -18.31 2.92 16.54
N GLU A 111 -17.77 4.06 16.98
CA GLU A 111 -16.86 4.91 16.22
C GLU A 111 -15.54 4.15 16.02
N GLY A 112 -15.10 3.99 14.77
CA GLY A 112 -13.81 3.36 14.48
C GLY A 112 -12.66 4.33 14.78
N PRO A 113 -11.62 3.94 15.52
CA PRO A 113 -10.47 4.81 15.72
C PRO A 113 -9.70 4.97 14.41
N SER A 114 -9.67 6.21 13.93
CA SER A 114 -8.73 6.74 12.93
C SER A 114 -7.30 6.68 13.49
N GLY A 115 -6.71 5.49 13.56
CA GLY A 115 -5.32 5.29 13.91
C GLY A 115 -4.49 5.13 12.64
N THR A 116 -3.78 6.18 12.22
CA THR A 116 -2.71 6.04 11.23
C THR A 116 -1.68 5.04 11.78
N PRO A 117 -1.24 4.04 11.01
CA PRO A 117 -0.28 3.07 11.52
C PRO A 117 1.04 3.76 11.87
N ALA A 118 1.48 3.60 13.12
CA ALA A 118 2.78 4.05 13.59
C ALA A 118 3.89 3.29 12.84
N CYS A 119 5.05 3.94 12.65
CA CYS A 119 6.20 3.28 12.03
C CYS A 119 6.54 1.99 12.79
N PRO A 120 6.79 0.86 12.11
CA PRO A 120 7.36 -0.30 12.76
C PRO A 120 8.77 0.07 13.22
N HIS A 121 8.93 0.32 14.51
CA HIS A 121 10.24 0.48 15.13
C HIS A 121 10.93 -0.89 15.14
N GLY A 122 11.83 -1.13 14.17
CA GLY A 122 12.79 -2.25 14.25
C GLY A 122 13.83 -1.97 15.34
N PRO A 123 14.32 -3.00 16.06
CA PRO A 123 15.29 -2.81 17.14
C PRO A 123 16.67 -2.41 16.61
N ALA A 124 17.34 -1.58 17.41
CA ALA A 124 18.68 -1.04 17.21
C ALA A 124 19.80 -2.09 17.29
#